data_AF-A0A8S4R6J0-F1
#
_entry.id   AF-A0A8S4R6J0-F1
#
_cell.length_a   1.000
_cell.length_b   1.000
_cell.length_c   1.000
_cell.angle_alpha   90.00
_cell.angle_beta   90.00
_cell.angle_gamma   90.00
#
_symmetry.space_group_name_H-M   'P 1'
#
loop_
_entity.id
_entity.type
_entity.pdbx_description
1 polymer ?
#
loop_
_entity_poly.entity_id
_entity_poly.type
_entity_poly.pdbx_seq_one_letter_code
_entity_poly.pdbx_strand_id
1 'polypeptide(L)' 'MLGVYLRDQIRNEEIRYKRTRVTDIAQRVTKLKWQWADHIVRRKDGRWGPKVLEWQLRTVKRSDRKACA' A
#
# COMPACT_ATOMS: atom_id res chain seq x y z
N MET A 1 11.79 -6.10 26.73
CA MET A 1 10.69 -7.00 26.29
C MET A 1 9.46 -6.73 27.15
N LEU A 2 8.23 -6.89 26.62
CA LEU A 2 6.96 -6.52 27.26
C LEU A 2 6.56 -7.34 28.51
N GLY A 3 7.41 -8.28 28.97
CA GLY A 3 7.17 -9.10 30.15
C GLY A 3 5.90 -9.95 30.08
N VAL A 4 5.49 -10.37 28.87
CA VAL A 4 4.26 -11.13 28.64
C VAL A 4 4.62 -12.59 28.40
N TYR A 5 3.95 -13.50 29.08
CA TYR A 5 4.12 -14.94 28.90
C TYR A 5 2.92 -15.52 28.14
N LEU A 6 3.13 -16.63 27.41
CA LEU A 6 2.04 -17.35 26.71
C LEU A 6 0.90 -17.78 27.66
N ARG A 7 1.22 -17.99 28.94
CA ARG A 7 0.26 -18.38 29.99
C ARG A 7 -0.75 -17.28 30.31
N ASP A 8 -0.39 -16.02 30.09
CA ASP A 8 -1.25 -14.89 30.40
C ASP A 8 -2.44 -14.79 29.42
N GLN A 9 -2.41 -15.56 28.31
CA GLN A 9 -3.45 -15.62 27.26
C GLN A 9 -3.98 -14.23 26.86
N ILE A 10 -3.11 -13.22 26.87
CA ILE A 10 -3.49 -11.84 26.60
C ILE A 10 -3.85 -11.73 25.13
N ARG A 11 -5.00 -11.12 24.86
CA ARG A 11 -5.44 -10.86 23.48
C ARG A 11 -4.45 -9.93 22.78
N ASN A 12 -4.18 -10.20 21.50
CA ASN A 12 -3.27 -9.38 20.70
C ASN A 12 -3.69 -7.91 20.66
N GLU A 13 -4.99 -7.63 20.65
CA GLU A 13 -5.53 -6.27 20.73
C GLU A 13 -5.04 -5.53 21.97
N GLU A 14 -4.95 -6.19 23.12
CA GLU A 14 -4.56 -5.56 24.37
C GLU A 14 -3.07 -5.21 24.41
N ILE A 15 -2.23 -6.07 23.81
CA ILE A 15 -0.79 -5.82 23.64
C ILE A 15 -0.57 -4.64 22.69
N ARG A 16 -1.33 -4.58 21.59
CA ARG A 16 -1.20 -3.55 20.54
C ARG A 16 -1.77 -2.20 20.97
N TYR A 17 -2.96 -2.16 21.55
CA TYR A 17 -3.64 -0.92 21.93
C TYR A 17 -3.24 -0.37 23.30
N LYS A 18 -3.12 -1.22 24.33
CA LYS A 18 -2.93 -0.72 25.71
C LYS A 18 -1.46 -0.58 26.10
N ARG A 19 -0.59 -1.52 25.71
CA ARG A 19 0.80 -1.55 26.18
C ARG A 19 1.79 -0.87 25.23
N THR A 20 1.72 -1.20 23.94
CA THR A 20 2.71 -0.71 22.97
C THR A 20 2.26 0.55 22.24
N ARG A 21 0.94 0.74 22.04
CA ARG A 21 0.36 1.79 21.19
C ARG A 21 0.99 1.82 19.78
N VAL A 22 1.57 0.71 19.36
CA VAL A 22 2.24 0.59 18.07
C VAL A 22 1.15 0.53 17.01
N THR A 23 1.21 1.45 16.07
CA THR A 23 0.29 1.46 14.93
C THR A 23 0.50 0.20 14.10
N ASP A 24 -0.59 -0.43 13.69
CA ASP A 24 -0.54 -1.61 12.84
C ASP A 24 0.22 -1.28 11.54
N ILE A 25 1.30 -2.02 11.29
CA ILE A 25 2.18 -1.78 10.15
C ILE A 25 1.42 -1.98 8.83
N ALA A 26 0.51 -2.97 8.76
CA ALA A 26 -0.27 -3.22 7.56
C ALA A 26 -1.24 -2.06 7.27
N GLN A 27 -1.87 -1.48 8.30
CA GLN A 27 -2.68 -0.27 8.19
C GLN A 27 -1.84 0.93 7.73
N ARG A 28 -0.65 1.11 8.30
CA ARG A 28 0.26 2.19 7.92
C ARG A 28 0.73 2.07 6.46
N VAL A 29 1.12 0.86 6.04
CA VAL A 29 1.53 0.56 4.66
C VAL A 29 0.37 0.81 3.70
N THR A 30 -0.83 0.34 4.04
CA THR A 30 -2.03 0.53 3.22
C THR A 30 -2.36 2.02 3.07
N LYS A 31 -2.32 2.78 4.16
CA LYS A 31 -2.55 4.24 4.13
C LYS A 31 -1.52 4.95 3.25
N LEU A 32 -0.24 4.64 3.40
CA LEU A 32 0.83 5.25 2.60
C LEU A 32 0.70 4.91 1.12
N LYS A 33 0.37 3.65 0.79
CA LYS A 33 0.12 3.22 -0.58
C LYS A 33 -1.02 4.02 -1.22
N TRP A 34 -2.13 4.17 -0.51
CA TRP A 34 -3.26 4.95 -1.02
C TRP A 34 -2.96 6.45 -1.10
N GLN A 35 -2.20 7.02 -0.17
CA GLN A 35 -1.75 8.42 -0.24
C GLN A 35 -0.85 8.66 -1.46
N TRP A 36 0.07 7.74 -1.74
CA TRP A 36 0.95 7.83 -2.91
C TRP A 36 0.14 7.67 -4.21
N ALA A 37 -0.79 6.72 -4.25
CA ALA A 37 -1.69 6.57 -5.39
C ALA A 37 -2.54 7.82 -5.59
N ASP A 38 -3.11 8.40 -4.53
CA ASP A 38 -3.87 9.65 -4.59
C ASP A 38 -3.00 10.80 -5.12
N HIS A 39 -1.76 10.92 -4.65
CA HIS A 39 -0.81 11.93 -5.13
C HIS A 39 -0.47 11.78 -6.63
N ILE A 40 -0.27 10.55 -7.11
CA ILE A 40 0.03 10.29 -8.52
C ILE A 40 -1.17 10.57 -9.41
N VAL A 41 -2.35 10.26 -8.90
CA VAL A 41 -3.55 10.20 -9.72
C VAL A 41 -4.35 11.48 -9.66
N ARG A 42 -4.33 12.24 -8.56
CA ARG A 42 -5.07 13.51 -8.46
C ARG A 42 -4.25 14.68 -8.97
N ARG A 43 -4.86 15.47 -9.86
CA ARG A 43 -4.40 16.83 -10.14
C ARG A 43 -4.79 17.76 -8.98
N LYS A 44 -4.13 18.92 -8.87
CA LYS A 44 -4.43 19.96 -7.87
C LYS A 44 -5.91 20.37 -7.84
N ASP A 45 -6.62 20.18 -8.94
CA ASP A 45 -8.05 20.52 -9.09
C ASP A 45 -9.01 19.37 -8.69
N GLY A 46 -8.52 18.31 -8.03
CA GLY A 46 -9.32 17.17 -7.57
C GLY A 46 -9.77 16.20 -8.66
N ARG A 47 -9.36 16.41 -9.91
CA ARG A 47 -9.65 15.52 -11.06
C ARG A 47 -8.68 14.35 -11.13
N TRP A 48 -9.17 13.20 -11.59
CA TRP A 48 -8.34 12.04 -11.94
C TRP A 48 -7.44 12.39 -13.15
N GLY A 49 -6.17 12.01 -13.05
CA GLY A 49 -5.18 12.26 -14.09
C GLY A 49 -5.49 11.45 -15.34
N PRO A 50 -5.22 11.99 -16.54
CA PRO A 50 -5.54 11.33 -17.80
C PRO A 50 -4.88 9.95 -17.92
N LYS A 51 -3.73 9.69 -17.29
CA LYS A 51 -3.07 8.38 -17.30
C LYS A 51 -3.90 7.25 -16.65
N VAL A 52 -4.84 7.59 -15.78
CA VAL A 52 -5.79 6.63 -15.18
C VAL A 52 -7.08 6.54 -16.00
N LEU A 53 -7.52 7.64 -16.61
CA LEU A 53 -8.72 7.68 -17.46
C LEU A 53 -8.47 7.06 -18.84
N GLU A 54 -7.33 7.34 -19.45
CA GLU A 54 -6.84 6.83 -20.73
C GLU A 54 -6.11 5.50 -20.53
N TRP A 55 -6.60 4.66 -19.60
CA TRP A 55 -6.06 3.32 -19.43
C TRP A 55 -6.40 2.49 -20.66
N GLN A 56 -5.60 2.63 -21.71
CA GLN A 56 -5.73 1.88 -22.94
C GLN A 56 -5.17 0.48 -22.71
N LEU A 57 -6.02 -0.53 -22.95
CA LEU A 57 -5.55 -1.89 -23.16
C LEU A 57 -4.44 -1.84 -24.22
N ARG A 58 -3.23 -2.26 -23.83
CA ARG A 58 -2.15 -2.46 -24.80
C ARG A 58 -2.56 -3.58 -25.74
N THR A 59 -3.22 -3.22 -26.83
CA THR A 59 -3.57 -4.10 -27.95
C THR A 59 -2.34 -4.54 -28.74
N VAL A 60 -1.19 -3.89 -28.52
CA VAL A 60 0.08 -4.22 -29.15
C VAL A 60 0.88 -5.17 -28.25
N LYS A 61 1.13 -6.39 -28.74
CA LYS A 61 2.09 -7.33 -28.13
C LYS A 61 3.47 -6.68 -28.14
N ARG A 62 4.17 -6.70 -27.00
CA ARG A 62 5.57 -6.25 -26.91
C ARG A 62 6.37 -7.05 -27.93
N SER A 63 7.01 -6.39 -28.90
CA SER A 63 7.97 -7.09 -29.75
C SER A 63 9.12 -7.53 -28.85
N ASP A 64 9.34 -8.85 -28.78
CA ASP A 64 10.53 -9.40 -28.17
C ASP A 64 11.71 -8.87 -28.99
N ARG A 65 12.48 -7.93 -28.41
CA ARG A 65 13.74 -7.51 -29.02
C ARG A 65 14.70 -8.70 -28.98
N LYS A 66 14.68 -9.51 -30.02
CA LYS A 66 15.80 -10.35 -30.42
C LYS A 66 16.22 -9.97 -31.83
N ALA A 67 17.21 -9.10 -31.91
CA ALA A 67 18.34 -9.15 -32.84
C ALA A 67 19.12 -7.84 -32.71
N CYS A 68 20.22 -7.88 -31.97
CA CYS A 68 21.40 -7.15 -32.43
C CYS A 68 21.88 -7.92 -33.67
N ALA A 69 21.91 -7.23 -34.81
CA ALA A 69 22.71 -7.62 -35.97
C ALA A 69 23.92 -6.69 -35.98
#